data_AF-A0A2W1MFF6-F1
#
_entry.id   AF-A0A2W1MFF6-F1
#
_cell.length_a   1.000
_cell.length_b   1.000
_cell.length_c   1.000
_cell.angle_alpha   90.00
_cell.angle_beta   90.00
_cell.angle_gamma   90.00
#
_symmetry.space_group_name_H-M   'P 1'
#
loop_
_entity.id
_entity.type
_entity.pdbx_description
1 polymer ?
#
loop_
_entity_poly.entity_id
_entity_poly.type
_entity_poly.pdbx_seq_one_letter_code
_entity_poly.pdbx_strand_id
1 'polypeptide(L)'
;MNTRSHTPLKLGLALLLGACIANAASAEGMEERLRAQLRTTTQQLQALQSEQAQAAAARTAAEGQLAAAQAQIKQLTAELAKARGQAEQLVGQQESLRNAAQAQVAASTEQVGKFKQAYDELLGRARGIESARAQLATDLAARDEQVQQCTAKNQQMYQVAKDILEAYEKIDVSDVMKIRQPFAGSARVKFEELAQTYGDALYKTHFDAAMAPAAGQ
;
A
#
# COMPACT_ATOMS: atom_id res chain seq x y z
N MET A 1 -56.64 33.87 -3.21
CA MET A 1 -57.21 34.59 -2.05
C MET A 1 -57.42 36.03 -2.47
N ASN A 2 -58.69 36.42 -2.53
CA ASN A 2 -59.20 37.68 -3.01
C ASN A 2 -60.17 38.18 -1.93
N THR A 3 -59.97 39.37 -1.38
CA THR A 3 -60.91 40.06 -0.47
C THR A 3 -60.58 41.55 -0.55
N ARG A 4 -61.42 42.43 -1.15
CA ARG A 4 -62.65 43.03 -0.57
C ARG A 4 -62.38 43.54 0.86
N SER A 5 -62.70 44.76 1.27
CA SER A 5 -63.91 45.54 1.00
C SER A 5 -63.84 46.89 1.74
N HIS A 6 -64.41 47.91 1.13
CA HIS A 6 -65.33 48.93 1.63
C HIS A 6 -65.34 49.39 3.11
N THR A 7 -65.69 50.68 3.27
CA THR A 7 -66.81 51.26 4.06
C THR A 7 -66.39 52.54 4.85
N PRO A 8 -67.32 53.34 5.43
CA PRO A 8 -67.57 54.71 5.01
C PRO A 8 -67.56 55.67 6.23
N LEU A 9 -67.86 56.96 6.09
CA LEU A 9 -68.57 57.65 7.19
C LEU A 9 -69.29 58.90 6.70
N LYS A 10 -70.61 58.87 6.91
CA LYS A 10 -71.56 59.97 6.77
C LYS A 10 -71.72 60.65 8.14
N LEU A 11 -71.84 61.97 8.15
CA LEU A 11 -72.50 62.78 9.20
C LEU A 11 -72.70 64.17 8.57
N GLY A 12 -73.84 64.86 8.57
CA GLY A 12 -75.17 64.61 9.11
C GLY A 12 -75.97 65.92 9.06
N LEU A 13 -77.24 65.83 8.62
CA LEU A 13 -78.44 66.54 9.12
C LEU A 13 -78.48 68.10 9.07
N ALA A 14 -79.22 68.74 8.15
CA ALA A 14 -80.64 69.17 8.20
C ALA A 14 -80.91 70.55 8.86
N LEU A 15 -81.61 71.47 8.18
CA LEU A 15 -83.02 71.85 8.44
C LEU A 15 -83.49 73.05 7.55
N LEU A 16 -84.58 72.81 6.82
CA LEU A 16 -85.76 73.63 6.49
C LEU A 16 -85.74 75.18 6.32
N LEU A 17 -86.26 75.56 5.14
CA LEU A 17 -87.33 76.54 4.83
C LEU A 17 -87.13 78.04 5.10
N GLY A 18 -87.30 78.86 4.05
CA GLY A 18 -87.84 80.21 4.22
C GLY A 18 -87.44 81.26 3.17
N ALA A 19 -88.46 81.71 2.43
CA ALA A 19 -88.63 83.05 1.84
C ALA A 19 -87.85 83.46 0.57
N CYS A 20 -88.64 83.54 -0.51
CA CYS A 20 -88.44 84.39 -1.68
C CYS A 20 -88.00 85.82 -1.30
N ILE A 21 -87.08 86.41 -2.07
CA ILE A 21 -87.16 87.75 -2.67
C ILE A 21 -86.17 87.79 -3.84
N ALA A 22 -86.57 88.57 -4.84
CA ALA A 22 -86.05 88.77 -6.17
C ALA A 22 -84.59 89.27 -6.31
N ASN A 23 -84.21 89.36 -7.58
CA ASN A 23 -83.20 90.24 -8.19
C ASN A 23 -81.81 89.65 -8.42
N ALA A 24 -81.64 89.09 -9.62
CA ALA A 24 -80.66 89.52 -10.61
C ALA A 24 -79.33 90.09 -10.06
N ALA A 25 -78.48 89.21 -9.53
CA ALA A 25 -77.04 89.48 -9.34
C ALA A 25 -76.22 88.18 -9.49
N SER A 26 -76.65 87.28 -10.37
CA SER A 26 -76.10 85.91 -10.51
C SER A 26 -75.49 85.64 -11.89
N ALA A 27 -74.94 86.67 -12.53
CA ALA A 27 -74.26 86.55 -13.83
C ALA A 27 -72.74 86.80 -13.72
N GLU A 28 -72.29 87.82 -12.99
CA GLU A 28 -70.85 88.16 -12.86
C GLU A 28 -70.05 87.12 -12.04
N GLY A 29 -70.63 86.52 -10.99
CA GLY A 29 -69.93 85.52 -10.16
C GLY A 29 -69.80 84.12 -10.79
N MET A 30 -70.64 83.78 -11.77
CA MET A 30 -70.58 82.49 -12.46
C MET A 30 -69.45 82.45 -13.48
N GLU A 31 -69.21 83.55 -14.20
CA GLU A 31 -68.13 83.66 -15.17
C GLU A 31 -66.74 83.68 -14.51
N GLU A 32 -66.59 84.41 -13.40
CA GLU A 32 -65.36 84.43 -12.59
C GLU A 32 -65.01 83.02 -12.06
N ARG A 33 -66.04 82.28 -11.62
CA ARG A 33 -65.91 80.90 -11.13
C ARG A 33 -65.58 79.91 -12.25
N LEU A 34 -66.18 80.08 -13.43
CA LEU A 34 -65.85 79.29 -14.63
C LEU A 34 -64.40 79.55 -15.08
N ARG A 35 -63.93 80.80 -15.05
CA ARG A 35 -62.52 81.13 -15.33
C ARG A 35 -61.56 80.54 -14.30
N ALA A 36 -61.90 80.61 -13.01
CA ALA A 36 -61.10 79.98 -11.95
C ALA A 36 -61.07 78.45 -12.09
N GLN A 37 -62.20 77.83 -12.44
CA GLN A 37 -62.27 76.40 -12.75
C GLN A 37 -61.44 76.03 -13.98
N LEU A 38 -61.50 76.82 -15.06
CA LEU A 38 -60.69 76.64 -16.25
C LEU A 38 -59.18 76.76 -15.97
N ARG A 39 -58.75 77.74 -15.17
CA ARG A 39 -57.35 77.87 -14.73
C ARG A 39 -56.92 76.66 -13.89
N THR A 40 -57.78 76.22 -12.98
CA THR A 40 -57.52 75.05 -12.12
C THR A 40 -57.43 73.77 -12.95
N THR A 41 -58.34 73.54 -13.90
CA THR A 41 -58.28 72.37 -14.79
C THR A 41 -57.09 72.42 -15.73
N THR A 42 -56.68 73.61 -16.19
CA THR A 42 -55.46 73.78 -16.99
C THR A 42 -54.21 73.44 -16.17
N GLN A 43 -54.13 73.91 -14.92
CA GLN A 43 -53.02 73.57 -14.00
C GLN A 43 -53.00 72.07 -13.67
N GLN A 44 -54.16 71.45 -13.46
CA GLN A 44 -54.28 70.00 -13.24
C GLN A 44 -53.85 69.20 -14.48
N LEU A 45 -54.22 69.63 -15.68
CA LEU A 45 -53.76 69.01 -16.94
C LEU A 45 -52.24 69.11 -17.09
N GLN A 46 -51.66 70.27 -16.78
CA GLN A 46 -50.21 70.45 -16.84
C GLN A 46 -49.47 69.58 -15.80
N ALA A 47 -50.01 69.47 -14.58
CA ALA A 47 -49.48 68.59 -13.54
C ALA A 47 -49.56 67.11 -13.94
N LEU A 48 -50.72 66.65 -14.44
CA LEU A 48 -50.91 65.29 -14.93
C LEU A 48 -50.02 64.98 -16.13
N GLN A 49 -49.79 65.93 -17.03
CA GLN A 49 -48.88 65.76 -18.17
C GLN A 49 -47.43 65.60 -17.70
N SER A 50 -46.99 66.37 -16.70
CA SER A 50 -45.67 66.21 -16.09
C SER A 50 -45.54 64.87 -15.36
N GLU A 51 -46.57 64.46 -14.62
CA GLU A 51 -46.60 63.16 -13.92
C GLU A 51 -46.56 61.99 -14.90
N GLN A 52 -47.30 62.08 -16.02
CA GLN A 52 -47.26 61.09 -17.08
C GLN A 52 -45.87 60.99 -17.73
N ALA A 53 -45.21 62.13 -17.98
CA ALA A 53 -43.85 62.16 -18.50
C ALA A 53 -42.85 61.54 -17.51
N GLN A 54 -42.99 61.82 -16.21
CA GLN A 54 -42.15 61.26 -15.16
C GLN A 54 -42.38 59.74 -14.97
N ALA A 55 -43.63 59.29 -15.01
CA ALA A 55 -43.98 57.87 -14.94
C ALA A 55 -43.49 57.10 -16.17
N ALA A 56 -43.58 57.69 -17.36
CA ALA A 56 -43.02 57.12 -18.59
C ALA A 56 -41.48 56.99 -18.50
N ALA A 57 -40.79 58.04 -18.03
CA ALA A 57 -39.35 58.00 -17.82
C ALA A 57 -38.93 56.95 -16.78
N ALA A 58 -39.66 56.86 -15.66
CA ALA A 58 -39.42 55.85 -14.62
C ALA A 58 -39.66 54.42 -15.15
N ARG A 59 -40.67 54.21 -15.98
CA ARG A 59 -40.95 52.93 -16.62
C ARG A 59 -39.82 52.53 -17.57
N THR A 60 -39.35 53.44 -18.42
CA THR A 60 -38.20 53.16 -19.31
C THR A 60 -36.93 52.86 -18.52
N ALA A 61 -36.68 53.57 -17.43
CA ALA A 61 -35.55 53.28 -16.54
C ALA A 61 -35.67 51.90 -15.88
N ALA A 62 -36.86 51.53 -15.39
CA ALA A 62 -37.12 50.22 -14.79
C ALA A 62 -37.01 49.09 -15.81
N GLU A 63 -37.53 49.27 -17.04
CA GLU A 63 -37.37 48.32 -18.15
C GLU A 63 -35.90 48.14 -18.53
N GLY A 64 -35.11 49.23 -18.54
CA GLY A 64 -33.66 49.17 -18.74
C GLY A 64 -32.92 48.41 -17.64
N GLN A 65 -33.27 48.64 -16.37
CA GLN A 65 -32.70 47.90 -15.23
C GLN A 65 -33.07 46.41 -15.28
N LEU A 66 -34.31 46.08 -15.64
CA LEU A 66 -34.78 44.71 -15.78
C LEU A 66 -34.02 43.99 -16.90
N ALA A 67 -33.84 44.64 -18.06
CA ALA A 67 -33.05 44.09 -19.16
C ALA A 67 -31.58 43.86 -18.76
N ALA A 68 -30.97 44.82 -18.04
CA ALA A 68 -29.61 44.68 -17.54
C ALA A 68 -29.47 43.54 -16.51
N ALA A 69 -30.41 43.43 -15.56
CA ALA A 69 -30.44 42.36 -14.58
C ALA A 69 -30.64 40.98 -15.24
N GLN A 70 -31.52 40.89 -16.25
CA GLN A 70 -31.70 39.65 -17.02
C GLN A 70 -30.42 39.27 -17.79
N ALA A 71 -29.70 40.24 -18.36
CA ALA A 71 -28.42 39.99 -19.01
C ALA A 71 -27.37 39.47 -18.02
N GLN A 72 -27.27 40.08 -16.83
CA GLN A 72 -26.38 39.62 -15.77
C GLN A 72 -26.72 38.21 -15.27
N ILE A 73 -28.00 37.89 -15.06
CA ILE A 73 -28.43 36.54 -14.65
C ILE A 73 -28.02 35.51 -15.71
N LYS A 74 -28.22 35.80 -17.00
CA LYS A 74 -27.81 34.91 -18.09
C LYS A 74 -26.29 34.70 -18.10
N GLN A 75 -25.52 35.77 -17.95
CA GLN A 75 -24.06 35.70 -17.89
C GLN A 75 -23.58 34.88 -16.69
N LEU A 76 -24.05 35.18 -15.49
CA LEU A 76 -23.67 34.46 -14.27
C LEU A 76 -24.09 32.99 -14.34
N THR A 77 -25.25 32.68 -14.93
CA THR A 77 -25.70 31.29 -15.11
C THR A 77 -24.76 30.54 -16.07
N ALA A 78 -24.31 31.18 -17.15
CA ALA A 78 -23.36 30.60 -18.09
C ALA A 78 -21.97 30.37 -17.45
N GLU A 79 -21.49 31.34 -16.66
CA GLU A 79 -20.24 31.22 -15.91
C GLU A 79 -20.31 30.11 -14.87
N LEU A 80 -21.42 29.98 -14.15
CA LEU A 80 -21.64 28.93 -13.16
C LEU A 80 -21.68 27.55 -13.82
N ALA A 81 -22.37 27.41 -14.96
CA ALA A 81 -22.38 26.17 -15.73
C ALA A 81 -20.96 25.79 -16.20
N LYS A 82 -20.18 26.75 -16.68
CA LYS A 82 -18.78 26.53 -17.07
C LYS A 82 -17.92 26.11 -15.88
N ALA A 83 -18.04 26.80 -14.74
CA ALA A 83 -17.28 26.49 -13.54
C ALA A 83 -17.62 25.09 -12.99
N ARG A 84 -18.91 24.70 -13.01
CA ARG A 84 -19.33 23.34 -12.65
C ARG A 84 -18.72 22.29 -13.57
N GLY A 85 -18.77 22.49 -14.89
CA GLY A 85 -18.15 21.57 -15.84
C GLY A 85 -16.64 21.42 -15.62
N GLN A 86 -15.94 22.52 -15.34
CA GLN A 86 -14.51 22.48 -15.00
C GLN A 86 -14.24 21.76 -13.68
N ALA A 87 -15.07 21.99 -12.66
CA ALA A 87 -14.95 21.31 -11.38
C ALA A 87 -15.15 19.79 -11.51
N GLU A 88 -16.17 19.35 -12.26
CA GLU A 88 -16.42 17.93 -12.54
C GLU A 88 -15.25 17.29 -13.30
N GLN A 89 -14.69 17.98 -14.30
CA GLN A 89 -13.50 17.52 -15.01
C GLN A 89 -12.26 17.40 -14.11
N LEU A 90 -12.06 18.35 -13.19
CA LEU A 90 -10.96 18.33 -12.24
C LEU A 90 -11.11 17.19 -11.22
N VAL A 91 -12.33 16.96 -10.73
CA VAL A 91 -12.63 15.83 -9.84
C VAL A 91 -12.37 14.51 -10.54
N GLY A 92 -12.85 14.32 -11.78
CA GLY A 92 -12.59 13.11 -12.55
C GLY A 92 -11.10 12.88 -12.83
N GLN A 93 -10.35 13.93 -13.14
CA GLN A 93 -8.89 13.84 -13.29
C GLN A 93 -8.19 13.49 -11.98
N GLN A 94 -8.59 14.10 -10.86
CA GLN A 94 -8.02 13.81 -9.56
C GLN A 94 -8.28 12.36 -9.14
N GLU A 95 -9.49 11.85 -9.34
CA GLU A 95 -9.83 10.45 -9.07
C GLU A 95 -9.03 9.49 -9.95
N SER A 96 -8.90 9.78 -11.25
CA SER A 96 -8.08 8.99 -12.17
C SER A 96 -6.60 8.96 -11.74
N LEU A 97 -6.03 10.12 -11.40
CA LEU A 97 -4.66 10.23 -10.91
C LEU A 97 -4.46 9.48 -9.58
N ARG A 98 -5.44 9.58 -8.67
CA ARG A 98 -5.41 8.86 -7.38
C ARG A 98 -5.43 7.35 -7.61
N ASN A 99 -6.31 6.87 -8.48
CA ASN A 99 -6.41 5.44 -8.81
C ASN A 99 -5.12 4.94 -9.48
N ALA A 100 -4.56 5.71 -10.43
CA ALA A 100 -3.30 5.37 -11.07
C ALA A 100 -2.13 5.34 -10.07
N ALA A 101 -2.05 6.33 -9.17
CA ALA A 101 -1.04 6.36 -8.12
C ALA A 101 -1.18 5.17 -7.15
N GLN A 102 -2.40 4.84 -6.74
CA GLN A 102 -2.66 3.66 -5.89
C GLN A 102 -2.27 2.35 -6.58
N ALA A 103 -2.61 2.20 -7.87
CA ALA A 103 -2.23 1.03 -8.66
C ALA A 103 -0.70 0.92 -8.79
N GLN A 104 -0.01 2.04 -9.03
CA GLN A 104 1.45 2.08 -9.12
C GLN A 104 2.11 1.71 -7.78
N VAL A 105 1.59 2.21 -6.66
CA VAL A 105 2.09 1.88 -5.31
C VAL A 105 1.85 0.40 -5.01
N ALA A 106 0.69 -0.15 -5.34
CA ALA A 106 0.38 -1.57 -5.17
C ALA A 106 1.33 -2.45 -6.00
N ALA A 107 1.51 -2.13 -7.28
CA ALA A 107 2.41 -2.86 -8.18
C ALA A 107 3.87 -2.77 -7.71
N SER A 108 4.32 -1.60 -7.26
CA SER A 108 5.67 -1.41 -6.71
C SER A 108 5.86 -2.22 -5.42
N THR A 109 4.87 -2.22 -4.53
CA THR A 109 4.91 -2.99 -3.28
C THR A 109 4.97 -4.49 -3.55
N GLU A 110 4.20 -4.97 -4.53
CA GLU A 110 4.23 -6.37 -4.96
C GLU A 110 5.61 -6.76 -5.51
N GLN A 111 6.21 -5.92 -6.36
CA GLN A 111 7.55 -6.16 -6.89
C GLN A 111 8.60 -6.20 -5.79
N VAL A 112 8.57 -5.25 -4.86
CA VAL A 112 9.49 -5.24 -3.70
C VAL A 112 9.29 -6.50 -2.86
N GLY A 113 8.05 -6.95 -2.66
CA GLY A 113 7.74 -8.22 -2.00
C GLY A 113 8.39 -9.42 -2.69
N LYS A 114 8.25 -9.52 -4.02
CA LYS A 114 8.87 -10.59 -4.83
C LYS A 114 10.40 -10.58 -4.72
N PHE A 115 11.03 -9.40 -4.79
CA PHE A 115 12.49 -9.30 -4.66
C PHE A 115 12.97 -9.68 -3.27
N LYS A 116 12.26 -9.29 -2.21
CA LYS A 116 12.59 -9.71 -0.84
C LYS A 116 12.50 -11.23 -0.69
N GLN A 117 11.41 -11.84 -1.17
CA GLN A 117 11.25 -13.29 -1.12
C GLN A 117 12.37 -14.00 -1.90
N ALA A 118 12.67 -13.57 -3.12
CA ALA A 118 13.75 -14.16 -3.92
C ALA A 118 15.13 -14.01 -3.24
N TYR A 119 15.36 -12.88 -2.58
CA TYR A 119 16.58 -12.65 -1.81
C TYR A 119 16.67 -13.57 -0.59
N ASP A 120 15.59 -13.72 0.17
CA ASP A 120 15.54 -14.62 1.33
C ASP A 120 15.71 -16.08 0.93
N GLU A 121 15.11 -16.51 -0.19
CA GLU A 121 15.32 -17.84 -0.77
C GLU A 121 16.78 -18.05 -1.19
N LEU A 122 17.40 -17.07 -1.84
CA LEU A 122 18.81 -17.14 -2.22
C LEU A 122 19.73 -17.21 -1.00
N LEU A 123 19.45 -16.41 0.03
CA LEU A 123 20.20 -16.41 1.28
C LEU A 123 20.07 -17.75 2.00
N GLY A 124 18.86 -18.32 2.04
CA GLY A 124 18.61 -19.66 2.56
C GLY A 124 19.41 -20.73 1.82
N ARG A 125 19.41 -20.70 0.48
CA ARG A 125 20.21 -21.61 -0.35
C ARG A 125 21.70 -21.45 -0.11
N ALA A 126 22.21 -20.23 -0.03
CA ALA A 126 23.62 -19.96 0.22
C ALA A 126 24.07 -20.52 1.58
N ARG A 127 23.27 -20.32 2.64
CA ARG A 127 23.52 -20.91 3.97
C ARG A 127 23.47 -22.44 3.93
N GLY A 128 22.51 -23.01 3.20
CA GLY A 128 22.42 -24.46 3.02
C GLY A 128 23.65 -25.04 2.33
N ILE A 129 24.14 -24.40 1.27
CA ILE A 129 25.35 -24.80 0.56
C ILE A 129 26.58 -24.69 1.47
N GLU A 130 26.72 -23.61 2.23
CA GLU A 130 27.86 -23.44 3.14
C GLU A 130 27.85 -24.48 4.26
N SER A 131 26.68 -24.77 4.83
CA SER A 131 26.53 -25.86 5.82
C SER A 131 26.88 -27.22 5.23
N ALA A 132 26.41 -27.52 4.02
CA ALA A 132 26.73 -28.77 3.34
C ALA A 132 28.24 -28.86 3.05
N ARG A 133 28.86 -27.77 2.58
CA ARG A 133 30.30 -27.71 2.33
C ARG A 133 31.12 -27.96 3.60
N ALA A 134 30.72 -27.36 4.73
CA ALA A 134 31.37 -27.59 6.01
C ALA A 134 31.27 -29.05 6.45
N GLN A 135 30.09 -29.66 6.31
CA GLN A 135 29.89 -31.08 6.61
C GLN A 135 30.74 -31.98 5.71
N LEU A 136 30.71 -31.75 4.39
CA LEU A 136 31.54 -32.51 3.44
C LEU A 136 33.03 -32.37 3.75
N ALA A 137 33.49 -31.19 4.18
CA ALA A 137 34.89 -30.99 4.56
C ALA A 137 35.27 -31.80 5.80
N THR A 138 34.40 -31.84 6.82
CA THR A 138 34.59 -32.67 8.02
C THR A 138 34.59 -34.15 7.67
N ASP A 139 33.62 -34.61 6.87
CA ASP A 139 33.51 -35.99 6.44
C ASP A 139 34.75 -36.43 5.65
N LEU A 140 35.24 -35.57 4.74
CA LEU A 140 36.44 -35.84 3.96
C LEU A 140 37.69 -35.92 4.84
N ALA A 141 37.85 -35.01 5.81
CA ALA A 141 38.96 -35.06 6.76
C ALA A 141 38.93 -36.35 7.59
N ALA A 142 37.75 -36.76 8.08
CA ALA A 142 37.60 -38.01 8.83
C ALA A 142 37.93 -39.25 7.96
N ARG A 143 37.53 -39.24 6.68
CA ARG A 143 37.86 -40.32 5.73
C ARG A 143 39.34 -40.37 5.39
N ASP A 144 39.98 -39.23 5.19
CA ASP A 144 41.42 -39.15 4.96
C ASP A 144 42.19 -39.70 6.16
N GLU A 145 41.76 -39.39 7.39
CA GLU A 145 42.34 -39.95 8.61
C GLU A 145 42.18 -41.47 8.67
N GLN A 146 40.98 -41.99 8.37
CA GLN A 146 40.74 -43.44 8.30
C GLN A 146 41.64 -44.13 7.27
N VAL A 147 41.82 -43.52 6.08
CA VAL A 147 42.70 -44.06 5.04
C VAL A 147 44.15 -44.06 5.51
N GLN A 148 44.62 -43.00 6.16
CA GLN A 148 45.97 -42.93 6.71
C GLN A 148 46.20 -44.00 7.79
N GLN A 149 45.27 -44.16 8.73
CA GLN A 149 45.35 -45.18 9.77
C GLN A 149 45.35 -46.60 9.18
N CYS A 150 44.44 -46.87 8.22
CA CYS A 150 44.39 -48.14 7.51
C CYS A 150 45.72 -48.42 6.78
N THR A 151 46.28 -47.43 6.09
CA THR A 151 47.55 -47.57 5.38
C THR A 151 48.70 -47.88 6.35
N ALA A 152 48.79 -47.17 7.47
CA ALA A 152 49.80 -47.41 8.49
C ALA A 152 49.68 -48.81 9.11
N LYS A 153 48.45 -49.24 9.44
CA LYS A 153 48.16 -50.57 9.96
C LYS A 153 48.51 -51.68 8.97
N ASN A 154 48.22 -51.47 7.69
CA ASN A 154 48.56 -52.43 6.63
C ASN A 154 50.09 -52.57 6.46
N GLN A 155 50.83 -51.46 6.52
CA GLN A 155 52.29 -51.47 6.53
C GLN A 155 52.84 -52.22 7.75
N GLN A 156 52.28 -52.00 8.94
CA GLN A 156 52.68 -52.72 10.16
C GLN A 156 52.39 -54.22 10.04
N MET A 157 51.21 -54.60 9.55
CA MET A 157 50.83 -56.00 9.31
C MET A 157 51.81 -56.69 8.35
N TYR A 158 52.21 -55.99 7.29
CA TYR A 158 53.18 -56.52 6.33
C TYR A 158 54.56 -56.76 6.96
N GLN A 159 54.99 -55.91 7.88
CA GLN A 159 56.24 -56.14 8.63
C GLN A 159 56.12 -57.33 9.58
N VAL A 160 55.02 -57.45 10.33
CA VAL A 160 54.78 -58.63 11.16
C VAL A 160 54.78 -59.92 10.32
N ALA A 161 54.17 -59.88 9.13
CA ALA A 161 54.18 -61.01 8.20
C ALA A 161 55.61 -61.38 7.72
N LYS A 162 56.46 -60.38 7.46
CA LYS A 162 57.88 -60.61 7.15
C LYS A 162 58.65 -61.19 8.32
N ASP A 163 58.42 -60.69 9.53
CA ASP A 163 59.07 -61.21 10.75
C ASP A 163 58.69 -62.68 10.98
N ILE A 164 57.43 -63.07 10.70
CA ILE A 164 56.97 -64.46 10.74
C ILE A 164 57.71 -65.32 9.70
N LEU A 165 57.83 -64.83 8.46
CA LEU A 165 58.55 -65.53 7.39
C LEU A 165 60.04 -65.71 7.72
N GLU A 166 60.70 -64.67 8.23
CA GLU A 166 62.11 -64.72 8.64
C GLU A 166 62.32 -65.66 9.84
N ALA A 167 61.40 -65.66 10.80
CA ALA A 167 61.42 -66.62 11.91
C ALA A 167 61.26 -68.07 11.42
N TYR A 168 60.43 -68.30 10.40
CA TYR A 168 60.30 -69.62 9.79
C TYR A 168 61.58 -70.06 9.06
N GLU A 169 62.24 -69.14 8.34
CA GLU A 169 63.50 -69.41 7.65
C GLU A 169 64.66 -69.74 8.61
N LYS A 170 64.68 -69.12 9.79
CA LYS A 170 65.69 -69.37 10.84
C LYS A 170 65.49 -70.68 11.61
N ILE A 171 64.37 -71.38 11.44
CA ILE A 171 64.17 -72.70 12.06
C ILE A 171 65.00 -73.73 11.28
N ASP A 172 66.18 -74.05 11.81
CA ASP A 172 67.07 -75.05 11.21
C ASP A 172 66.54 -76.48 11.35
N VAL A 173 66.94 -77.36 10.43
CA VAL A 173 66.61 -78.80 10.44
C VAL A 173 67.04 -79.48 11.77
N SER A 174 68.06 -78.95 12.45
CA SER A 174 68.48 -79.42 13.78
C SER A 174 67.46 -79.12 14.89
N ASP A 175 66.71 -78.02 14.78
CA ASP A 175 65.67 -77.66 15.75
C ASP A 175 64.40 -78.47 15.53
N VAL A 176 64.07 -78.80 14.27
CA VAL A 176 63.00 -79.75 13.93
C VAL A 176 63.26 -81.14 14.53
N MET A 177 64.53 -81.59 14.57
CA MET A 177 64.89 -82.86 15.20
C MET A 177 64.75 -82.85 16.74
N LYS A 178 65.02 -81.72 17.40
CA LYS A 178 64.82 -81.57 18.86
C LYS A 178 63.33 -81.61 19.23
N ILE A 179 62.45 -81.04 18.40
CA ILE A 179 60.99 -81.04 18.62
C ILE A 179 60.39 -82.45 18.64
N ARG A 180 60.96 -83.39 17.86
CA ARG A 180 60.49 -84.77 17.77
C ARG A 180 60.85 -85.66 18.97
N GLN A 181 61.68 -85.18 19.91
CA GLN A 181 62.03 -85.96 21.09
C GLN A 181 60.96 -85.86 22.19
N PRO A 182 60.60 -86.98 22.85
CA PRO A 182 59.50 -87.04 23.82
C PRO A 182 59.68 -86.16 25.08
N PHE A 183 60.87 -85.58 25.30
CA PHE A 183 61.18 -84.71 26.45
C PHE A 183 61.46 -83.24 26.09
N ALA A 184 61.18 -82.81 24.85
CA ALA A 184 61.44 -81.44 24.38
C ALA A 184 60.40 -80.39 24.82
N GLY A 185 59.95 -80.44 26.09
CA GLY A 185 58.93 -79.53 26.62
C GLY A 185 59.30 -78.05 26.51
N SER A 186 60.58 -77.71 26.70
CA SER A 186 61.07 -76.32 26.58
C SER A 186 61.04 -75.79 25.13
N ALA A 187 61.19 -76.66 24.13
CA ALA A 187 61.06 -76.25 22.72
C ALA A 187 59.59 -75.95 22.39
N ARG A 188 58.65 -76.78 22.85
CA ARG A 188 57.20 -76.57 22.63
C ARG A 188 56.71 -75.25 23.23
N VAL A 189 57.09 -74.94 24.47
CA VAL A 189 56.71 -73.66 25.12
C VAL A 189 57.22 -72.45 24.32
N LYS A 190 58.45 -72.51 23.80
CA LYS A 190 59.00 -71.43 22.96
C LYS A 190 58.20 -71.22 21.67
N PHE A 191 57.72 -72.29 21.02
CA PHE A 191 56.86 -72.15 19.84
C PHE A 191 55.49 -71.56 20.18
N GLU A 192 54.92 -71.94 21.32
CA GLU A 192 53.65 -71.37 21.82
C GLU A 192 53.79 -69.87 22.10
N GLU A 193 54.88 -69.47 22.76
CA GLU A 193 55.19 -68.06 23.08
C GLU A 193 55.44 -67.23 21.81
N LEU A 194 56.12 -67.81 20.82
CA LEU A 194 56.35 -67.17 19.52
C LEU A 194 55.03 -66.99 18.74
N ALA A 195 54.19 -68.03 18.72
CA ALA A 195 52.86 -67.99 18.09
C ALA A 195 51.96 -66.95 18.77
N GLN A 196 51.98 -66.88 20.10
CA GLN A 196 51.23 -65.88 20.86
C GLN A 196 51.73 -64.46 20.56
N THR A 197 53.05 -64.24 20.54
CA THR A 197 53.65 -62.93 20.25
C THR A 197 53.25 -62.42 18.86
N TYR A 198 53.31 -63.28 17.84
CA TYR A 198 52.88 -62.91 16.49
C TYR A 198 51.37 -62.76 16.37
N GLY A 199 50.59 -63.57 17.08
CA GLY A 199 49.13 -63.42 17.18
C GLY A 199 48.73 -62.06 17.77
N ASP A 200 49.37 -61.65 18.86
CA ASP A 200 49.17 -60.34 19.49
C ASP A 200 49.60 -59.19 18.57
N ALA A 201 50.72 -59.35 17.85
CA ALA A 201 51.20 -58.36 16.90
C ALA A 201 50.22 -58.19 15.73
N LEU A 202 49.74 -59.28 15.13
CA LEU A 202 48.74 -59.26 14.07
C LEU A 202 47.43 -58.62 14.56
N TYR A 203 46.96 -59.00 15.75
CA TYR A 203 45.75 -58.43 16.35
C TYR A 203 45.86 -56.91 16.51
N LYS A 204 47.00 -56.40 16.98
CA LYS A 204 47.26 -54.96 17.11
C LYS A 204 47.30 -54.23 15.77
N THR A 205 47.60 -54.92 14.67
CA THR A 205 47.61 -54.33 13.31
C THR A 205 46.26 -54.37 12.61
N HIS A 206 45.25 -54.98 13.20
CA HIS A 206 43.90 -54.94 12.65
C HIS A 206 43.34 -53.50 12.66
N PHE A 207 42.73 -53.08 11.56
CA PHE A 207 42.02 -51.80 11.46
C PHE A 207 40.52 -52.05 11.55
N ASP A 208 39.85 -51.37 12.48
CA ASP A 208 38.39 -51.38 12.60
C ASP A 208 37.85 -49.95 12.38
N ALA A 209 37.16 -49.76 11.26
CA ALA A 209 36.59 -48.48 10.89
C ALA A 209 35.44 -48.03 11.82
N ALA A 210 34.80 -48.95 12.55
CA ALA A 210 33.73 -48.65 13.51
C ALA A 210 34.27 -48.26 14.90
N MET A 211 35.49 -48.67 15.24
CA MET A 211 36.18 -48.27 16.48
C MET A 211 37.13 -47.08 16.30
N ALA A 212 37.42 -46.67 15.05
CA ALA A 212 38.09 -45.40 14.78
C ALA A 212 37.21 -44.25 15.33
N PRO A 213 37.75 -43.35 16.16
CA PRO A 213 36.95 -42.30 16.76
C PRO A 213 36.30 -41.49 15.65
N ALA A 214 34.97 -41.37 15.69
CA ALA A 214 34.26 -40.42 14.86
C ALA A 214 34.82 -39.04 15.18
N ALA A 215 35.63 -38.51 14.28
CA ALA A 215 36.23 -37.19 14.44
C ALA A 215 35.10 -36.16 14.50
N GLY A 216 34.79 -35.70 15.73
CA GLY A 216 34.09 -34.46 16.04
C GLY A 216 32.63 -34.36 15.57
N GLN A 217 31.69 -34.62 16.48
CA GLN A 217 30.45 -33.84 16.55
C GLN A 217 30.76 -32.44 17.07
#